data_AF-A0A644XBC5-F1
#
_entry.id   AF-A0A644XBC5-F1
#
_cell.length_a   1.000
_cell.length_b   1.000
_cell.length_c   1.000
_cell.angle_alpha   90.00
_cell.angle_beta   90.00
_cell.angle_gamma   90.00
#
_symmetry.space_group_name_H-M   'P 1'
#
loop_
_entity.id
_entity.type
_entity.pdbx_description
1 polymer ?
#
loop_
_entity_poly.entity_id
_entity_poly.type
_entity_poly.pdbx_seq_one_letter_code
_entity_poly.pdbx_strand_id
1 'polypeptide(L)'
;MNTITRSVSTIFKGALKAFRTFPASIGCAIAFAVVTLVRIQLDWPQQEAYNLLLNSLHWSFALGAIFSLAVITAEQSRLNRASAFLLANLLGVAAAAVTFLALYYFGGTQPAWANYTVVSSLAAARVGAVMLVSLIAFVILAGYPKDSSGFTPSFFMTHKAFFIALIYGAVIMLGASGVARAVQSLLYRDMSSKVYGYIGTLAGFLTFTIFIGYFPDFRKGADDAHREVAQKKPRFIEVLFVSIMIPIVLALTVVLLIWAGKTALGGMQASFVLLSAIAASYTIGGLWLQAMVSGHDSKLAGLYQRVYPIASLVILVFEAWAVINQLQNTGLKTTEYFFILIWIVAAAGAVLLLVVKSKAHQIIALLTCFLAVVSVMPVLGYQALPVTSQVTRLQNLLVSQNMLREGVITPATAEPEESVRVAITDATNYLAYAQDAKLPGWFDKTLAQSNVFKAKFGFEQTWAAGEGNGTTPGQYIGTYLYLPAGAVNISGYRWAVSFQNEYKNEQGSVTVSGDRGTYTIDWTAPGGWTIPSLKLSLDDRVILEQSLKDYIDALSEKYPPGQSGSTAAALEDMSLRVETQEAAVLLVFSNVEFSVDTSSDTFNYWVVLKGLYLRENP
;
A
#
# COMPACT_ATOMS: atom_id res chain seq x y z
N MET A 1 -19.72 -17.76 -41.42
CA MET A 1 -19.19 -17.66 -40.03
C MET A 1 -19.73 -16.39 -39.41
N ASN A 2 -20.52 -16.50 -38.32
CA ASN A 2 -21.07 -15.35 -37.61
C ASN A 2 -19.97 -14.43 -37.06
N THR A 3 -20.25 -13.14 -36.97
CA THR A 3 -19.34 -12.10 -36.45
C THR A 3 -18.74 -12.47 -35.08
N ILE A 4 -19.55 -13.11 -34.23
CA ILE A 4 -19.14 -13.62 -32.91
C ILE A 4 -18.07 -14.72 -33.03
N THR A 5 -18.29 -15.74 -33.86
CA THR A 5 -17.30 -16.79 -34.12
C THR A 5 -16.00 -16.26 -34.73
N ARG A 6 -16.07 -15.17 -35.52
CA ARG A 6 -14.88 -14.52 -36.08
C ARG A 6 -14.09 -13.76 -35.01
N SER A 7 -14.76 -13.01 -34.14
CA SER A 7 -14.12 -12.29 -33.02
C SER A 7 -13.46 -13.26 -32.02
N VAL A 8 -14.16 -14.33 -31.63
CA VAL A 8 -13.61 -15.36 -30.74
C VAL A 8 -12.42 -16.08 -31.39
N SER A 9 -12.54 -16.47 -32.67
CA SER A 9 -11.43 -17.11 -33.40
C SER A 9 -10.18 -16.22 -33.50
N THR A 10 -10.36 -14.90 -33.61
CA THR A 10 -9.25 -13.94 -33.71
C THR A 10 -8.48 -13.85 -32.39
N ILE A 11 -9.19 -13.85 -31.25
CA ILE A 11 -8.57 -13.88 -29.91
C ILE A 11 -7.80 -15.19 -29.68
N PHE A 12 -8.41 -16.34 -30.02
CA PHE A 12 -7.74 -17.65 -29.90
C PHE A 12 -6.50 -17.77 -30.81
N LYS A 13 -6.55 -17.23 -32.03
CA LYS A 13 -5.38 -17.17 -32.91
C LYS A 13 -4.28 -16.27 -32.34
N GLY A 14 -4.63 -15.17 -31.70
CA GLY A 14 -3.69 -14.30 -30.98
C GLY A 14 -3.01 -15.00 -29.80
N ALA A 15 -3.77 -15.71 -28.98
CA ALA A 15 -3.24 -16.51 -27.86
C ALA A 15 -2.35 -17.67 -28.35
N LEU A 16 -2.74 -18.35 -29.44
CA LEU A 16 -1.93 -19.42 -30.05
C LEU A 16 -0.64 -18.87 -30.68
N LYS A 17 -0.69 -17.67 -31.28
CA LYS A 17 0.52 -16.95 -31.75
C LYS A 17 1.43 -16.64 -30.58
N ALA A 18 0.90 -16.13 -29.46
CA ALA A 18 1.66 -15.83 -28.25
C ALA A 18 2.40 -17.09 -27.73
N PHE A 19 1.72 -18.24 -27.70
CA PHE A 19 2.31 -19.52 -27.27
C PHE A 19 3.51 -19.94 -28.12
N ARG A 20 3.43 -19.73 -29.44
CA ARG A 20 4.55 -20.03 -30.34
C ARG A 20 5.71 -19.05 -30.19
N THR A 21 5.41 -17.78 -29.94
CA THR A 21 6.44 -16.73 -29.83
C THR A 21 7.15 -16.75 -28.49
N PHE A 22 6.45 -17.02 -27.37
CA PHE A 22 6.99 -16.96 -26.02
C PHE A 22 6.61 -18.17 -25.14
N PRO A 23 7.04 -19.40 -25.51
CA PRO A 23 6.56 -20.61 -24.87
C PRO A 23 6.95 -20.71 -23.38
N ALA A 24 8.20 -20.39 -23.00
CA ALA A 24 8.61 -20.44 -21.59
C ALA A 24 7.87 -19.39 -20.73
N SER A 25 7.58 -18.22 -21.28
CA SER A 25 6.85 -17.16 -20.57
C SER A 25 5.42 -17.59 -20.26
N ILE A 26 4.72 -18.15 -21.25
CA ILE A 26 3.35 -18.66 -21.07
C ILE A 26 3.35 -19.93 -20.22
N GLY A 27 4.34 -20.81 -20.35
CA GLY A 27 4.50 -21.97 -19.47
C GLY A 27 4.60 -21.57 -17.99
N CYS A 28 5.39 -20.53 -17.67
CA CYS A 28 5.46 -19.98 -16.33
C CYS A 28 4.12 -19.37 -15.89
N ALA A 29 3.42 -18.65 -16.77
CA ALA A 29 2.10 -18.09 -16.46
C ALA A 29 1.03 -19.17 -16.21
N ILE A 30 1.07 -20.28 -16.95
CA ILE A 30 0.22 -21.46 -16.69
C ILE A 30 0.55 -22.04 -15.32
N ALA A 31 1.84 -22.23 -15.01
CA ALA A 31 2.26 -22.76 -13.71
C ALA A 31 1.82 -21.83 -12.55
N PHE A 32 1.95 -20.51 -12.72
CA PHE A 32 1.43 -19.52 -11.77
C PHE A 32 -0.08 -19.69 -11.54
N ALA A 33 -0.84 -19.79 -12.64
CA ALA A 33 -2.29 -19.98 -12.57
C ALA A 33 -2.65 -21.29 -11.86
N VAL A 34 -1.96 -22.40 -12.17
CA VAL A 34 -2.15 -23.70 -11.50
C VAL A 34 -1.92 -23.59 -9.99
N VAL A 35 -0.83 -22.95 -9.54
CA VAL A 35 -0.57 -22.74 -8.11
C VAL A 35 -1.69 -21.92 -7.47
N THR A 36 -2.21 -20.91 -8.17
CA THR A 36 -3.35 -20.11 -7.70
C THR A 36 -4.62 -20.96 -7.59
N LEU A 37 -4.91 -21.83 -8.57
CA LEU A 37 -6.04 -22.76 -8.52
C LEU A 37 -5.94 -23.72 -7.32
N VAL A 38 -4.74 -24.26 -7.06
CA VAL A 38 -4.49 -25.10 -5.87
C VAL A 38 -4.75 -24.30 -4.59
N ARG A 39 -4.28 -23.05 -4.49
CA ARG A 39 -4.57 -22.20 -3.34
C ARG A 39 -6.05 -21.95 -3.13
N ILE A 40 -6.80 -21.70 -4.20
CA ILE A 40 -8.26 -21.48 -4.08
C ILE A 40 -8.97 -22.73 -3.54
N GLN A 41 -8.50 -23.92 -3.92
CA GLN A 41 -9.10 -25.16 -3.47
C GLN A 41 -8.84 -25.45 -1.99
N LEU A 42 -7.63 -25.15 -1.50
CA LEU A 42 -7.21 -25.38 -0.11
C LEU A 42 -7.83 -24.34 0.83
N ASP A 43 -8.39 -24.76 1.96
CA ASP A 43 -8.83 -23.83 3.01
C ASP A 43 -7.63 -23.34 3.84
N TRP A 44 -7.78 -22.21 4.54
CA TRP A 44 -6.68 -21.55 5.25
C TRP A 44 -5.84 -22.49 6.16
N PRO A 45 -6.46 -23.34 7.02
CA PRO A 45 -5.68 -24.25 7.87
C PRO A 45 -4.78 -25.21 7.09
N GLN A 46 -5.18 -25.60 5.88
CA GLN A 46 -4.37 -26.44 5.00
C GLN A 46 -3.28 -25.62 4.30
N GLN A 47 -3.60 -24.40 3.87
CA GLN A 47 -2.65 -23.51 3.21
C GLN A 47 -1.51 -23.05 4.12
N GLU A 48 -1.77 -22.89 5.43
CA GLU A 48 -0.80 -22.39 6.40
C GLU A 48 0.53 -23.15 6.35
N ALA A 49 0.48 -24.49 6.34
CA ALA A 49 1.66 -25.35 6.26
C ALA A 49 2.44 -25.22 4.93
N TYR A 50 1.76 -24.83 3.84
CA TYR A 50 2.35 -24.70 2.51
C TYR A 50 2.60 -23.23 2.11
N ASN A 51 2.41 -22.27 3.01
CA ASN A 51 2.41 -20.86 2.64
C ASN A 51 3.75 -20.40 2.04
N LEU A 52 4.88 -20.80 2.62
CA LEU A 52 6.21 -20.50 2.06
C LEU A 52 6.39 -21.14 0.67
N LEU A 53 6.00 -22.40 0.51
CA LEU A 53 6.10 -23.14 -0.76
C LEU A 53 5.31 -22.43 -1.86
N LEU A 54 4.03 -22.16 -1.62
CA LEU A 54 3.11 -21.59 -2.61
C LEU A 54 3.50 -20.16 -2.98
N ASN A 55 3.92 -19.35 -2.00
CA ASN A 55 4.43 -18.00 -2.28
C ASN A 55 5.76 -18.04 -3.05
N SER A 56 6.68 -18.96 -2.72
CA SER A 56 7.94 -19.12 -3.46
C SER A 56 7.70 -19.52 -4.92
N LEU A 57 6.73 -20.41 -5.17
CA LEU A 57 6.30 -20.79 -6.52
C LEU A 57 5.69 -19.60 -7.28
N HIS A 58 4.81 -18.81 -6.66
CA HIS A 58 4.24 -17.62 -7.30
C HIS A 58 5.31 -16.60 -7.72
N TRP A 59 6.22 -16.23 -6.81
CA TRP A 59 7.30 -15.29 -7.14
C TRP A 59 8.24 -15.84 -8.21
N SER A 60 8.56 -17.14 -8.14
CA SER A 60 9.37 -17.85 -9.13
C SER A 60 8.74 -17.82 -10.52
N PHE A 61 7.47 -18.20 -10.64
CA PHE A 61 6.78 -18.25 -11.92
C PHE A 61 6.48 -16.86 -12.48
N ALA A 62 6.21 -15.86 -11.63
CA ALA A 62 6.08 -14.47 -12.06
C ALA A 62 7.40 -13.95 -12.67
N LEU A 63 8.54 -14.20 -12.00
CA LEU A 63 9.85 -13.85 -12.54
C LEU A 63 10.15 -14.63 -13.82
N GLY A 64 9.92 -15.94 -13.83
CA GLY A 64 10.11 -16.79 -15.01
C GLY A 64 9.33 -16.27 -16.22
N ALA A 65 8.09 -15.83 -16.02
CA ALA A 65 7.26 -15.27 -17.07
C ALA A 65 7.87 -13.98 -17.67
N ILE A 66 8.30 -13.03 -16.82
CA ILE A 66 8.84 -11.73 -17.26
C ILE A 66 10.27 -11.85 -17.81
N PHE A 67 11.13 -12.65 -17.15
CA PHE A 67 12.50 -12.88 -17.60
C PHE A 67 12.54 -13.61 -18.95
N SER A 68 11.69 -14.63 -19.14
CA SER A 68 11.56 -15.33 -20.42
C SER A 68 11.17 -14.37 -21.55
N LEU A 69 10.28 -13.41 -21.29
CA LEU A 69 9.91 -12.39 -22.28
C LEU A 69 11.15 -11.62 -22.76
N ALA A 70 12.01 -11.17 -21.84
CA ALA A 70 13.23 -10.44 -22.17
C ALA A 70 14.24 -11.30 -22.95
N VAL A 71 14.55 -12.50 -22.50
CA VAL A 71 15.58 -13.36 -23.12
C VAL A 71 15.13 -13.88 -24.48
N ILE A 72 13.85 -14.24 -24.64
CA ILE A 72 13.31 -14.66 -25.94
C ILE A 72 13.32 -13.49 -26.93
N THR A 73 12.95 -12.28 -26.51
CA THR A 73 13.07 -11.09 -27.36
C THR A 73 14.53 -10.77 -27.68
N ALA A 74 15.47 -10.99 -26.76
CA ALA A 74 16.90 -10.85 -27.03
C ALA A 74 17.34 -11.79 -28.15
N GLU A 75 16.94 -13.05 -28.07
CA GLU A 75 17.24 -14.07 -29.07
C GLU A 75 16.66 -13.69 -30.43
N GLN A 76 15.35 -13.43 -30.48
CA GLN A 76 14.64 -13.12 -31.71
C GLN A 76 15.23 -11.89 -32.39
N SER A 77 15.51 -10.82 -31.62
CA SER A 77 15.98 -9.54 -32.18
C SER A 77 17.47 -9.50 -32.52
N ARG A 78 18.31 -10.36 -31.93
CA ARG A 78 19.78 -10.31 -32.12
C ARG A 78 20.34 -11.49 -32.91
N LEU A 79 19.88 -12.70 -32.61
CA LEU A 79 20.46 -13.95 -33.08
C LEU A 79 19.59 -14.62 -34.15
N ASN A 80 18.30 -14.82 -33.86
CA ASN A 80 17.31 -15.51 -34.71
C ASN A 80 17.80 -16.90 -35.18
N ARG A 81 18.18 -17.78 -34.23
CA ARG A 81 18.68 -19.15 -34.48
C ARG A 81 17.91 -20.16 -33.65
N ALA A 82 17.54 -21.30 -34.23
CA ALA A 82 16.75 -22.33 -33.54
C ALA A 82 17.39 -22.85 -32.23
N SER A 83 18.70 -23.07 -32.21
CA SER A 83 19.43 -23.48 -31.00
C SER A 83 19.46 -22.39 -29.92
N ALA A 84 19.57 -21.12 -30.34
CA ALA A 84 19.52 -19.98 -29.44
C ALA A 84 18.11 -19.80 -28.87
N PHE A 85 17.06 -20.02 -29.67
CA PHE A 85 15.67 -19.97 -29.22
C PHE A 85 15.37 -21.04 -28.15
N LEU A 86 15.88 -22.26 -28.34
CA LEU A 86 15.79 -23.31 -27.32
C LEU A 86 16.52 -22.89 -26.03
N LEU A 87 17.75 -22.37 -26.16
CA LEU A 87 18.53 -21.88 -25.02
C LEU A 87 17.81 -20.75 -24.27
N ALA A 88 17.20 -19.80 -24.97
CA ALA A 88 16.44 -18.71 -24.37
C ALA A 88 15.26 -19.22 -23.52
N ASN A 89 14.53 -20.22 -24.01
CA ASN A 89 13.46 -20.85 -23.25
C ASN A 89 13.98 -21.64 -22.04
N LEU A 90 15.09 -22.37 -22.20
CA LEU A 90 15.72 -23.08 -21.08
C LEU A 90 16.23 -22.12 -20.00
N LEU A 91 16.80 -20.97 -20.37
CA LEU A 91 17.20 -19.93 -19.43
C LEU A 91 16.00 -19.36 -18.67
N GLY A 92 14.86 -19.19 -19.34
CA GLY A 92 13.60 -18.79 -18.71
C GLY A 92 13.13 -19.77 -17.62
N VAL A 93 13.11 -21.06 -17.95
CA VAL A 93 12.74 -22.13 -17.01
C VAL A 93 13.77 -22.25 -15.88
N ALA A 94 15.06 -22.17 -16.20
CA ALA A 94 16.12 -22.21 -15.21
C ALA A 94 16.04 -21.03 -14.23
N ALA A 95 15.71 -19.82 -14.71
CA ALA A 95 15.51 -18.66 -13.85
C ALA A 95 14.36 -18.88 -12.86
N ALA A 96 13.24 -19.46 -13.28
CA ALA A 96 12.16 -19.84 -12.38
C ALA A 96 12.62 -20.89 -11.37
N ALA A 97 13.26 -21.97 -11.81
CA ALA A 97 13.72 -23.04 -10.92
C ALA A 97 14.72 -22.53 -9.87
N VAL A 98 15.73 -21.76 -10.28
CA VAL A 98 16.72 -21.17 -9.37
C VAL A 98 16.06 -20.21 -8.38
N THR A 99 15.12 -19.38 -8.85
CA THR A 99 14.41 -18.45 -7.97
C THR A 99 13.55 -19.18 -6.95
N PHE A 100 12.87 -20.26 -7.36
CA PHE A 100 12.11 -21.10 -6.44
C PHE A 100 13.01 -21.68 -5.36
N LEU A 101 14.12 -22.31 -5.75
CA LEU A 101 15.08 -22.90 -4.80
C LEU A 101 15.66 -21.82 -3.87
N ALA A 102 16.03 -20.66 -4.40
CA ALA A 102 16.55 -19.56 -3.60
C ALA A 102 15.54 -19.05 -2.56
N LEU A 103 14.28 -18.85 -2.97
CA LEU A 103 13.22 -18.40 -2.07
C LEU A 103 12.84 -19.45 -1.03
N TYR A 104 12.69 -20.70 -1.45
CA TYR A 104 12.22 -21.77 -0.58
C TYR A 104 13.25 -22.10 0.52
N TYR A 105 14.55 -22.12 0.19
CA TYR A 105 15.60 -22.45 1.16
C TYR A 105 16.19 -21.25 1.91
N PHE A 106 16.21 -20.06 1.31
CA PHE A 106 16.90 -18.89 1.88
C PHE A 106 16.03 -17.63 2.00
N GLY A 107 14.82 -17.64 1.45
CA GLY A 107 13.93 -16.47 1.42
C GLY A 107 12.90 -16.44 2.54
N GLY A 108 12.77 -17.51 3.34
CA GLY A 108 11.77 -17.61 4.40
C GLY A 108 12.11 -16.80 5.66
N THR A 109 11.09 -16.15 6.24
CA THR A 109 11.13 -15.55 7.58
C THR A 109 9.86 -15.90 8.33
N GLN A 110 9.91 -15.98 9.66
CA GLN A 110 8.75 -16.19 10.51
C GLN A 110 8.41 -14.89 11.25
N PRO A 111 7.30 -14.20 10.89
CA PRO A 111 6.86 -13.02 11.61
C PRO A 111 6.52 -13.34 13.08
N ALA A 112 6.80 -12.42 13.99
CA ALA A 112 6.53 -12.62 15.43
C ALA A 112 5.05 -12.85 15.78
N TRP A 113 4.13 -12.42 14.91
CA TRP A 113 2.69 -12.58 15.06
C TRP A 113 2.13 -13.83 14.35
N ALA A 114 2.98 -14.60 13.66
CA ALA A 114 2.56 -15.73 12.84
C ALA A 114 3.30 -17.03 13.23
N ASN A 115 2.56 -18.13 13.21
CA ASN A 115 3.11 -19.48 13.44
C ASN A 115 3.58 -20.15 12.14
N TYR A 116 3.64 -19.42 11.03
CA TYR A 116 4.01 -19.93 9.72
C TYR A 116 5.06 -19.07 9.04
N THR A 117 5.86 -19.69 8.19
CA THR A 117 6.91 -19.00 7.43
C THR A 117 6.33 -18.29 6.20
N VAL A 118 6.81 -17.08 5.95
CA VAL A 118 6.47 -16.26 4.78
C VAL A 118 7.73 -15.94 3.99
N VAL A 119 7.58 -15.55 2.73
CA VAL A 119 8.70 -14.98 1.97
C VAL A 119 9.02 -13.62 2.58
N SER A 120 10.28 -13.43 3.02
CA SER A 120 10.75 -12.17 3.58
C SER A 120 10.59 -11.01 2.60
N SER A 121 10.35 -9.82 3.14
CA SER A 121 10.20 -8.62 2.32
C SER A 121 11.44 -8.34 1.47
N LEU A 122 12.65 -8.63 1.97
CA LEU A 122 13.89 -8.51 1.22
C LEU A 122 14.00 -9.48 0.06
N ALA A 123 13.64 -10.75 0.28
CA ALA A 123 13.67 -11.76 -0.78
C ALA A 123 12.66 -11.41 -1.88
N ALA A 124 11.45 -11.00 -1.51
CA ALA A 124 10.45 -10.50 -2.44
C ALA A 124 10.94 -9.25 -3.20
N ALA A 125 11.55 -8.29 -2.51
CA ALA A 125 12.11 -7.08 -3.13
C ALA A 125 13.22 -7.40 -4.14
N ARG A 126 14.10 -8.38 -3.84
CA ARG A 126 15.14 -8.84 -4.78
C ARG A 126 14.53 -9.42 -6.05
N VAL A 127 13.54 -10.29 -5.93
CA VAL A 127 12.82 -10.83 -7.10
C VAL A 127 12.12 -9.71 -7.86
N GLY A 128 11.49 -8.77 -7.16
CA GLY A 128 10.90 -7.55 -7.73
C GLY A 128 11.89 -6.71 -8.54
N ALA A 129 13.10 -6.48 -8.02
CA ALA A 129 14.17 -5.76 -8.72
C ALA A 129 14.58 -6.50 -10.01
N VAL A 130 14.73 -7.83 -9.97
CA VAL A 130 15.06 -8.63 -11.16
C VAL A 130 13.91 -8.59 -12.18
N MET A 131 12.65 -8.62 -11.74
CA MET A 131 11.49 -8.48 -12.63
C MET A 131 11.47 -7.11 -13.32
N LEU A 132 11.72 -6.02 -12.57
CA LEU A 132 11.80 -4.67 -13.13
C LEU A 132 12.91 -4.55 -14.16
N VAL A 133 14.12 -5.05 -13.83
CA VAL A 133 15.26 -5.08 -14.76
C VAL A 133 14.92 -5.89 -16.01
N SER A 134 14.27 -7.04 -15.85
CA SER A 134 13.85 -7.89 -16.98
C SER A 134 12.83 -7.19 -17.87
N LEU A 135 11.85 -6.50 -17.29
CA LEU A 135 10.85 -5.75 -18.05
C LEU A 135 11.48 -4.58 -18.83
N ILE A 136 12.40 -3.83 -18.22
CA ILE A 136 13.13 -2.76 -18.90
C ILE A 136 14.06 -3.32 -19.98
N ALA A 137 14.73 -4.45 -19.71
CA ALA A 137 15.55 -5.14 -20.70
C ALA A 137 14.70 -5.57 -21.91
N PHE A 138 13.51 -6.15 -21.68
CA PHE A 138 12.56 -6.45 -22.74
C PHE A 138 12.23 -5.21 -23.58
N VAL A 139 11.88 -4.08 -22.97
CA VAL A 139 11.57 -2.83 -23.68
C VAL A 139 12.75 -2.37 -24.56
N ILE A 140 13.98 -2.41 -24.02
CA ILE A 140 15.19 -2.03 -24.76
C ILE A 140 15.42 -2.96 -25.95
N LEU A 141 15.24 -4.27 -25.77
CA LEU A 141 15.46 -5.28 -26.80
C LEU A 141 14.39 -5.23 -27.90
N ALA A 142 13.13 -5.03 -27.53
CA ALA A 142 12.00 -4.84 -28.43
C ALA A 142 12.10 -3.55 -29.28
N GLY A 143 12.99 -2.61 -28.90
CA GLY A 143 13.29 -1.40 -29.66
C GLY A 143 14.23 -1.58 -30.86
N TYR A 144 14.67 -2.80 -31.20
CA TYR A 144 15.58 -3.05 -32.33
C TYR A 144 14.87 -3.50 -33.62
N PRO A 145 15.31 -3.09 -34.84
CA PRO A 145 16.52 -2.33 -35.15
C PRO A 145 16.41 -0.83 -34.89
N LYS A 146 17.54 -0.20 -34.52
CA LYS A 146 17.61 1.21 -34.10
C LYS A 146 17.16 2.21 -35.19
N ASP A 147 17.20 1.79 -36.44
CA ASP A 147 16.88 2.64 -37.60
C ASP A 147 15.37 2.71 -37.86
N SER A 148 14.61 1.68 -37.48
CA SER A 148 13.14 1.63 -37.61
C SER A 148 12.41 1.76 -36.28
N SER A 149 13.10 1.58 -35.16
CA SER A 149 12.51 1.64 -33.83
C SER A 149 13.53 2.12 -32.78
N GLY A 150 13.04 2.52 -31.60
CA GLY A 150 13.88 2.97 -30.50
C GLY A 150 13.25 2.66 -29.15
N PHE A 151 13.92 3.10 -28.07
CA PHE A 151 13.41 2.87 -26.71
C PHE A 151 12.01 3.45 -26.52
N THR A 152 11.80 4.73 -26.87
CA THR A 152 10.52 5.41 -26.66
C THR A 152 9.34 4.74 -27.40
N PRO A 153 9.42 4.44 -28.71
CA PRO A 153 8.35 3.70 -29.40
C PRO A 153 8.07 2.32 -28.78
N SER A 154 9.12 1.58 -28.38
CA SER A 154 8.98 0.26 -27.73
C SER A 154 8.33 0.38 -26.35
N PHE A 155 8.70 1.40 -25.60
CA PHE A 155 8.14 1.71 -24.29
C PHE A 155 6.65 2.05 -24.40
N PHE A 156 6.27 2.87 -25.38
CA PHE A 156 4.87 3.17 -25.69
C PHE A 156 4.10 1.93 -26.12
N MET A 157 4.66 1.11 -27.02
CA MET A 157 4.06 -0.15 -27.45
C MET A 157 3.76 -1.08 -26.27
N THR A 158 4.69 -1.17 -25.31
CA THR A 158 4.52 -1.98 -24.10
C THR A 158 3.39 -1.45 -23.20
N HIS A 159 3.28 -0.13 -23.02
CA HIS A 159 2.17 0.49 -22.30
C HIS A 159 0.83 0.26 -23.01
N LYS A 160 0.80 0.44 -24.33
CA LYS A 160 -0.37 0.20 -25.15
C LYS A 160 -0.84 -1.25 -25.04
N ALA A 161 0.08 -2.22 -25.11
CA ALA A 161 -0.20 -3.63 -24.90
C ALA A 161 -0.80 -3.88 -23.51
N PHE A 162 -0.19 -3.29 -22.47
CA PHE A 162 -0.63 -3.42 -21.08
C PHE A 162 -2.06 -2.91 -20.89
N PHE A 163 -2.38 -1.69 -21.32
CA PHE A 163 -3.72 -1.11 -21.15
C PHE A 163 -4.77 -1.84 -21.99
N ILE A 164 -4.42 -2.28 -23.20
CA ILE A 164 -5.29 -3.13 -24.01
C ILE A 164 -5.62 -4.40 -23.23
N ALA A 165 -4.60 -5.15 -22.80
CA ALA A 165 -4.79 -6.38 -22.04
C ALA A 165 -5.60 -6.15 -20.76
N LEU A 166 -5.31 -5.08 -20.02
CA LEU A 166 -6.02 -4.71 -18.80
C LEU A 166 -7.52 -4.48 -19.04
N ILE A 167 -7.88 -3.76 -20.11
CA ILE A 167 -9.30 -3.52 -20.46
C ILE A 167 -9.98 -4.85 -20.82
N TYR A 168 -9.36 -5.67 -21.69
CA TYR A 168 -9.90 -6.99 -22.03
C TYR A 168 -10.05 -7.88 -20.79
N GLY A 169 -9.04 -7.89 -19.92
CA GLY A 169 -9.03 -8.63 -18.66
C GLY A 169 -10.12 -8.20 -17.69
N ALA A 170 -10.30 -6.89 -17.50
CA ALA A 170 -11.34 -6.32 -16.64
C ALA A 170 -12.73 -6.70 -17.16
N VAL A 171 -12.96 -6.61 -18.47
CA VAL A 171 -14.24 -7.03 -19.08
C VAL A 171 -14.49 -8.52 -18.88
N ILE A 172 -13.47 -9.38 -19.07
CA ILE A 172 -13.59 -10.83 -18.83
C ILE A 172 -13.92 -11.10 -17.35
N MET A 173 -13.19 -10.47 -16.42
CA MET A 173 -13.37 -10.67 -14.98
C MET A 173 -14.76 -10.20 -14.52
N LEU A 174 -15.16 -8.98 -14.88
CA LEU A 174 -16.46 -8.41 -14.52
C LEU A 174 -17.61 -9.17 -15.19
N GLY A 175 -17.47 -9.51 -16.48
CA GLY A 175 -18.48 -10.26 -17.21
C GLY A 175 -18.70 -11.65 -16.65
N ALA A 176 -17.63 -12.43 -16.46
CA ALA A 176 -17.73 -13.78 -15.89
C ALA A 176 -18.19 -13.76 -14.43
N SER A 177 -17.71 -12.81 -13.62
CA SER A 177 -18.16 -12.68 -12.23
C SER A 177 -19.63 -12.24 -12.14
N GLY A 178 -20.09 -11.39 -13.06
CA GLY A 178 -21.48 -10.99 -13.19
C GLY A 178 -22.39 -12.18 -13.51
N VAL A 179 -21.99 -13.01 -14.48
CA VAL A 179 -22.70 -14.27 -14.79
C VAL A 179 -22.71 -15.20 -13.58
N ALA A 180 -21.58 -15.39 -12.91
CA ALA A 180 -21.51 -16.21 -11.70
C ALA A 180 -22.44 -15.68 -10.60
N ARG A 181 -22.50 -14.36 -10.41
CA ARG A 181 -23.42 -13.75 -9.45
C ARG A 181 -24.89 -13.91 -9.84
N ALA A 182 -25.23 -13.83 -11.12
CA ALA A 182 -26.58 -14.12 -11.59
C ALA A 182 -26.96 -15.59 -11.30
N VAL A 183 -26.06 -16.54 -11.58
CA VAL A 183 -26.25 -17.96 -11.23
C VAL A 183 -26.42 -18.13 -9.73
N GLN A 184 -25.57 -17.49 -8.92
CA GLN A 184 -25.67 -17.55 -7.46
C GLN A 184 -27.02 -17.01 -6.97
N SER A 185 -27.45 -15.86 -7.49
CA SER A 185 -28.66 -15.21 -7.00
C SER A 185 -29.95 -15.88 -7.46
N LEU A 186 -29.96 -16.48 -8.67
CA LEU A 186 -31.20 -16.94 -9.32
C LEU A 186 -31.33 -18.47 -9.35
N LEU A 187 -30.22 -19.21 -9.43
CA LEU A 187 -30.21 -20.65 -9.69
C LEU A 187 -29.60 -21.47 -8.55
N TYR A 188 -28.56 -20.97 -7.89
CA TYR A 188 -27.85 -21.70 -6.85
C TYR A 188 -27.27 -20.79 -5.76
N ARG A 189 -28.09 -20.49 -4.75
CA ARG A 189 -27.75 -19.55 -3.66
C ARG A 189 -26.53 -19.99 -2.83
N ASP A 190 -26.32 -21.29 -2.70
CA ASP A 190 -25.22 -21.87 -1.89
C ASP A 190 -23.90 -22.01 -2.68
N MET A 191 -23.77 -21.36 -3.84
CA MET A 191 -22.54 -21.39 -4.63
C MET A 191 -21.36 -20.83 -3.83
N SER A 192 -20.27 -21.62 -3.76
CA SER A 192 -19.04 -21.24 -3.06
C SER A 192 -18.39 -19.98 -3.65
N SER A 193 -17.87 -19.12 -2.77
CA SER A 193 -17.08 -17.93 -3.18
C SER A 193 -15.79 -18.27 -3.92
N LYS A 194 -15.30 -19.52 -3.81
CA LYS A 194 -14.12 -20.05 -4.55
C LYS A 194 -14.29 -19.90 -6.08
N VAL A 195 -15.52 -19.95 -6.59
CA VAL A 195 -15.84 -19.75 -8.02
C VAL A 195 -15.30 -18.40 -8.52
N TYR A 196 -15.43 -17.33 -7.74
CA TYR A 196 -14.90 -16.01 -8.11
C TYR A 196 -13.36 -16.00 -8.17
N GLY A 197 -12.70 -16.76 -7.29
CA GLY A 197 -11.25 -16.97 -7.35
C GLY A 197 -10.82 -17.68 -8.63
N TYR A 198 -11.55 -18.72 -9.04
CA TYR A 198 -11.30 -19.43 -10.30
C TYR A 198 -11.47 -18.54 -11.52
N ILE A 199 -12.54 -17.74 -11.55
CA ILE A 199 -12.79 -16.74 -12.60
C ILE A 199 -11.64 -15.73 -12.65
N GLY A 200 -11.24 -15.17 -11.50
CA GLY A 200 -10.14 -14.21 -11.42
C GLY A 200 -8.81 -14.79 -11.93
N THR A 201 -8.52 -16.05 -11.59
CA THR A 201 -7.31 -16.75 -12.03
C THR A 201 -7.27 -16.94 -13.55
N LEU A 202 -8.37 -17.43 -14.13
CA LEU A 202 -8.47 -17.64 -15.57
C LEU A 202 -8.47 -16.30 -16.33
N ALA A 203 -9.18 -15.29 -15.82
CA ALA A 203 -9.17 -13.95 -16.38
C ALA A 203 -7.77 -13.34 -16.35
N GLY A 204 -7.04 -13.46 -15.24
CA GLY A 204 -5.66 -12.99 -15.10
C GLY A 204 -4.70 -13.70 -16.07
N PHE A 205 -4.80 -15.01 -16.18
CA PHE A 205 -4.02 -15.78 -17.16
C PHE A 205 -4.31 -15.33 -18.60
N LEU A 206 -5.58 -15.23 -18.99
CA LEU A 206 -5.98 -14.75 -20.31
C LEU A 206 -5.47 -13.33 -20.56
N THR A 207 -5.57 -12.44 -19.58
CA THR A 207 -5.04 -11.07 -19.63
C THR A 207 -3.56 -11.07 -19.98
N PHE A 208 -2.77 -11.90 -19.31
CA PHE A 208 -1.34 -12.02 -19.59
C PHE A 208 -1.07 -12.57 -21.00
N THR A 209 -1.84 -13.55 -21.48
CA THR A 209 -1.69 -14.06 -22.85
C THR A 209 -2.05 -13.01 -23.91
N ILE A 210 -3.04 -12.16 -23.65
CA ILE A 210 -3.42 -11.05 -24.53
C ILE A 210 -2.30 -9.99 -24.56
N PHE A 211 -1.73 -9.67 -23.39
CA PHE A 211 -0.60 -8.75 -23.28
C PHE A 211 0.58 -9.18 -24.15
N ILE A 212 1.02 -10.44 -24.02
CA ILE A 212 2.14 -10.97 -24.79
C ILE A 212 1.78 -11.15 -26.27
N GLY A 213 0.56 -11.59 -26.57
CA GLY A 213 0.08 -11.80 -27.93
C GLY A 213 -0.07 -10.51 -28.75
N TYR A 214 -0.07 -9.36 -28.10
CA TYR A 214 -0.13 -8.06 -28.77
C TYR A 214 1.18 -7.67 -29.47
N PHE A 215 2.31 -8.22 -29.04
CA PHE A 215 3.61 -7.80 -29.58
C PHE A 215 3.82 -8.26 -31.04
N PRO A 216 4.50 -7.43 -31.86
CA PRO A 216 4.88 -7.83 -33.21
C PRO A 216 5.96 -8.92 -33.19
N ASP A 217 6.21 -9.51 -34.35
CA ASP A 217 7.34 -10.42 -34.53
C ASP A 217 8.68 -9.68 -34.37
N PHE A 218 9.48 -10.08 -33.38
CA PHE A 218 10.79 -9.47 -33.11
C PHE A 218 11.94 -10.16 -33.85
N ARG A 219 11.68 -11.20 -34.65
CA ARG A 219 12.73 -11.94 -35.35
C ARG A 219 13.53 -11.02 -36.28
N LYS A 220 14.85 -11.08 -36.16
CA LYS A 220 15.78 -10.30 -36.98
C LYS A 220 15.56 -10.60 -38.46
N GLY A 221 15.24 -9.57 -39.24
CA GLY A 221 14.96 -9.67 -40.66
C GLY A 221 13.49 -9.95 -41.02
N ALA A 222 12.62 -10.13 -40.02
CA ALA A 222 11.17 -10.15 -40.25
C ALA A 222 10.64 -8.71 -40.39
N ASP A 223 9.83 -8.49 -41.42
CA ASP A 223 9.07 -7.25 -41.59
C ASP A 223 7.61 -7.52 -41.20
N ASP A 224 7.24 -7.18 -39.96
CA ASP A 224 5.89 -7.34 -39.45
C ASP A 224 5.16 -5.99 -39.50
N ALA A 225 4.19 -5.87 -40.41
CA ALA A 225 3.36 -4.68 -40.55
C ALA A 225 2.62 -4.28 -39.26
N HIS A 226 2.39 -5.24 -38.34
CA HIS A 226 1.80 -4.95 -37.03
C HIS A 226 2.71 -4.09 -36.16
N ARG A 227 4.02 -4.05 -36.41
CA ARG A 227 4.97 -3.26 -35.63
C ARG A 227 4.67 -1.76 -35.71
N GLU A 228 4.40 -1.25 -36.91
CA GLU A 228 4.01 0.15 -37.08
C GLU A 228 2.70 0.45 -36.34
N VAL A 229 1.71 -0.45 -36.43
CA VAL A 229 0.43 -0.32 -35.74
C VAL A 229 0.61 -0.35 -34.21
N ALA A 230 1.47 -1.22 -33.71
CA ALA A 230 1.72 -1.39 -32.27
C ALA A 230 2.45 -0.18 -31.68
N GLN A 231 3.36 0.44 -32.44
CA GLN A 231 4.13 1.62 -32.01
C GLN A 231 3.41 2.95 -32.28
N LYS A 232 2.46 2.96 -33.23
CA LYS A 232 1.67 4.15 -33.56
C LYS A 232 0.75 4.55 -32.40
N LYS A 233 0.82 5.83 -32.06
CA LYS A 233 -0.04 6.48 -31.07
C LYS A 233 -1.39 6.79 -31.73
N PRO A 234 -2.51 6.27 -31.20
CA PRO A 234 -3.83 6.64 -31.68
C PRO A 234 -4.14 8.11 -31.36
N ARG A 235 -4.95 8.78 -32.18
CA ARG A 235 -5.31 10.21 -31.99
C ARG A 235 -5.80 10.55 -30.59
N PHE A 236 -6.60 9.68 -29.97
CA PHE A 236 -7.10 9.94 -28.61
C PHE A 236 -5.98 9.96 -27.56
N ILE A 237 -4.92 9.15 -27.73
CA ILE A 237 -3.74 9.16 -26.87
C ILE A 237 -2.90 10.42 -27.11
N GLU A 238 -2.79 10.86 -28.36
CA GLU A 238 -2.12 12.12 -28.68
C GLU A 238 -2.82 13.30 -28.00
N VAL A 239 -4.16 13.36 -28.08
CA VAL A 239 -4.97 14.36 -27.38
C VAL A 239 -4.80 14.25 -25.87
N LEU A 240 -4.85 13.04 -25.31
CA LEU A 240 -4.64 12.81 -23.88
C LEU A 240 -3.28 13.35 -23.42
N PHE A 241 -2.19 12.98 -24.10
CA PHE A 241 -0.85 13.41 -23.68
C PHE A 241 -0.61 14.89 -23.92
N VAL A 242 -0.90 15.38 -25.13
CA VAL A 242 -0.54 16.75 -25.55
C VAL A 242 -1.52 17.79 -25.02
N SER A 243 -2.83 17.52 -25.09
CA SER A 243 -3.85 18.52 -24.79
C SER A 243 -4.38 18.44 -23.36
N ILE A 244 -4.17 17.34 -22.64
CA ILE A 244 -4.67 17.16 -21.27
C ILE A 244 -3.51 17.04 -20.28
N MET A 245 -2.63 16.05 -20.45
CA MET A 245 -1.57 15.78 -19.46
C MET A 245 -0.51 16.88 -19.42
N ILE A 246 -0.02 17.37 -20.57
CA ILE A 246 0.97 18.46 -20.58
C ILE A 246 0.46 19.71 -19.85
N PRO A 247 -0.74 20.27 -20.15
CA PRO A 247 -1.26 21.41 -19.39
C PRO A 247 -1.38 21.15 -17.90
N ILE A 248 -1.84 19.97 -17.48
CA ILE A 248 -1.95 19.61 -16.06
C ILE A 248 -0.57 19.58 -15.39
N VAL A 249 0.43 18.94 -16.02
CA VAL A 249 1.79 18.87 -15.47
C VAL A 249 2.44 20.26 -15.43
N LEU A 250 2.18 21.12 -16.42
CA LEU A 250 2.65 22.51 -16.41
C LEU A 250 1.97 23.33 -15.31
N ALA A 251 0.66 23.17 -15.10
CA ALA A 251 -0.05 23.80 -13.99
C ALA A 251 0.52 23.34 -12.63
N LEU A 252 0.75 22.03 -12.46
CA LEU A 252 1.40 21.48 -11.27
C LEU A 252 2.83 22.01 -11.10
N THR A 253 3.57 22.19 -12.21
CA THR A 253 4.89 22.82 -12.19
C THR A 253 4.83 24.22 -11.59
N VAL A 254 3.85 25.05 -12.00
CA VAL A 254 3.66 26.40 -11.46
C VAL A 254 3.35 26.35 -9.96
N VAL A 255 2.46 25.46 -9.53
CA VAL A 255 2.13 25.29 -8.11
C VAL A 255 3.37 24.90 -7.29
N LEU A 256 4.16 23.93 -7.76
CA LEU A 256 5.38 23.49 -7.09
C LEU A 256 6.45 24.57 -7.04
N LEU A 257 6.59 25.38 -8.09
CA LEU A 257 7.52 26.53 -8.10
C LEU A 257 7.08 27.63 -7.14
N ILE A 258 5.78 27.95 -7.06
CA ILE A 258 5.25 28.91 -6.07
C ILE A 258 5.49 28.39 -4.65
N TRP A 259 5.20 27.11 -4.41
CA TRP A 259 5.42 26.47 -3.12
C TRP A 259 6.90 26.48 -2.74
N ALA A 260 7.79 26.14 -3.68
CA ALA A 260 9.23 26.19 -3.49
C ALA A 260 9.71 27.60 -3.10
N GLY A 261 9.23 28.63 -3.82
CA GLY A 261 9.50 30.03 -3.49
C GLY A 261 9.00 30.43 -2.10
N LYS A 262 7.76 30.05 -1.74
CA LYS A 262 7.20 30.32 -0.41
C LYS A 262 8.02 29.66 0.70
N THR A 263 8.46 28.43 0.48
CA THR A 263 9.28 27.67 1.42
C THR A 263 10.67 28.30 1.60
N ALA A 264 11.27 28.80 0.52
CA ALA A 264 12.55 29.52 0.58
C ALA A 264 12.48 30.80 1.43
N LEU A 265 11.33 31.49 1.43
CA LEU A 265 11.12 32.78 2.11
C LEU A 265 10.56 32.64 3.53
N GLY A 266 9.76 31.61 3.81
CA GLY A 266 9.00 31.48 5.06
C GLY A 266 9.24 30.20 5.86
N GLY A 267 10.18 29.34 5.45
CA GLY A 267 10.46 28.06 6.08
C GLY A 267 9.47 26.94 5.70
N MET A 268 9.81 25.71 6.06
CA MET A 268 9.02 24.51 5.74
C MET A 268 7.88 24.33 6.74
N GLN A 269 6.64 24.51 6.28
CA GLN A 269 5.42 24.35 7.10
C GLN A 269 4.67 23.05 6.80
N ALA A 270 5.02 22.35 5.71
CA ALA A 270 4.34 21.14 5.25
C ALA A 270 5.11 19.87 5.66
N SER A 271 4.37 18.78 5.93
CA SER A 271 4.96 17.46 6.23
C SER A 271 5.88 17.00 5.09
N PHE A 272 7.07 16.50 5.45
CA PHE A 272 8.03 15.94 4.52
C PHE A 272 7.42 14.80 3.69
N VAL A 273 6.61 13.94 4.29
CA VAL A 273 6.00 12.78 3.59
C VAL A 273 5.07 13.27 2.47
N LEU A 274 4.20 14.23 2.76
CA LEU A 274 3.29 14.79 1.76
C LEU A 274 4.06 15.48 0.63
N LEU A 275 5.05 16.30 0.99
CA LEU A 275 5.88 16.99 0.01
C LEU A 275 6.63 15.99 -0.88
N SER A 276 7.31 15.03 -0.26
CA SER A 276 8.10 14.01 -0.94
C SER A 276 7.25 13.19 -1.91
N ALA A 277 6.01 12.84 -1.54
CA ALA A 277 5.10 12.10 -2.40
C ALA A 277 4.65 12.92 -3.62
N ILE A 278 4.28 14.18 -3.44
CA ILE A 278 3.85 15.05 -4.55
C ILE A 278 5.02 15.30 -5.50
N ALA A 279 6.19 15.62 -4.96
CA ALA A 279 7.34 16.01 -5.73
C ALA A 279 7.96 14.81 -6.48
N ALA A 280 8.04 13.63 -5.84
CA ALA A 280 8.39 12.38 -6.51
C ALA A 280 7.40 12.00 -7.61
N SER A 281 6.08 12.19 -7.39
CA SER A 281 5.06 11.93 -8.40
C SER A 281 5.19 12.86 -9.61
N TYR A 282 5.47 14.14 -9.37
CA TYR A 282 5.73 15.12 -10.42
C TYR A 282 6.98 14.77 -11.24
N THR A 283 8.08 14.39 -10.59
CA THR A 283 9.34 14.11 -11.26
C THR A 283 9.30 12.77 -12.01
N ILE A 284 8.80 11.69 -11.42
CA ILE A 284 8.65 10.40 -12.12
C ILE A 284 7.62 10.52 -13.25
N GLY A 285 6.44 11.06 -12.95
CA GLY A 285 5.36 11.22 -13.92
C GLY A 285 5.76 12.13 -15.08
N GLY A 286 6.54 13.17 -14.81
CA GLY A 286 7.07 14.04 -15.83
C GLY A 286 8.14 13.39 -16.71
N LEU A 287 9.10 12.63 -16.15
CA LEU A 287 10.05 11.84 -16.93
C LEU A 287 9.33 10.83 -17.84
N TRP A 288 8.29 10.18 -17.31
CA TRP A 288 7.45 9.27 -18.07
C TRP A 288 6.71 9.99 -19.20
N LEU A 289 6.07 11.13 -18.93
CA LEU A 289 5.34 11.90 -19.94
C LEU A 289 6.28 12.43 -21.03
N GLN A 290 7.49 12.82 -20.65
CA GLN A 290 8.53 13.27 -21.58
C GLN A 290 8.95 12.13 -22.53
N ALA A 291 9.03 10.89 -22.03
CA ALA A 291 9.13 9.70 -22.87
C ALA A 291 7.90 9.53 -23.79
N MET A 292 6.69 9.56 -23.24
CA MET A 292 5.45 9.35 -24.02
C MET A 292 5.25 10.35 -25.15
N VAL A 293 5.73 11.59 -24.98
CA VAL A 293 5.55 12.67 -25.94
C VAL A 293 6.74 12.82 -26.90
N SER A 294 7.90 12.23 -26.60
CA SER A 294 9.07 12.27 -27.48
C SER A 294 8.73 11.79 -28.91
N GLY A 295 9.12 12.61 -29.90
CA GLY A 295 8.83 12.40 -31.32
C GLY A 295 7.48 12.92 -31.82
N HIS A 296 6.73 13.73 -31.06
CA HIS A 296 5.55 14.43 -31.57
C HIS A 296 5.88 15.80 -32.16
N ASP A 297 5.31 16.08 -33.32
CA ASP A 297 5.39 17.37 -34.01
C ASP A 297 4.30 18.35 -33.53
N SER A 298 4.23 18.61 -32.22
CA SER A 298 3.32 19.63 -31.67
C SER A 298 4.08 20.73 -30.91
N LYS A 299 3.59 21.97 -31.01
CA LYS A 299 4.20 23.12 -30.31
C LYS A 299 4.19 22.95 -28.80
N LEU A 300 3.10 22.40 -28.25
CA LEU A 300 2.98 22.12 -26.81
C LEU A 300 3.93 21.01 -26.35
N ALA A 301 4.11 19.95 -27.15
CA ALA A 301 5.11 18.91 -26.89
C ALA A 301 6.53 19.48 -26.86
N GLY A 302 6.87 20.33 -27.82
CA GLY A 302 8.17 21.00 -27.88
C GLY A 302 8.40 21.93 -26.68
N LEU A 303 7.39 22.71 -26.28
CA LEU A 303 7.44 23.56 -25.08
C LEU A 303 7.69 22.72 -23.83
N TYR A 304 6.91 21.65 -23.63
CA TYR A 304 7.03 20.77 -22.48
C TYR A 304 8.42 20.13 -22.39
N GLN A 305 8.93 19.57 -23.50
CA GLN A 305 10.26 18.94 -23.55
C GLN A 305 11.40 19.90 -23.17
N ARG A 306 11.22 21.21 -23.38
CA ARG A 306 12.20 22.24 -23.03
C ARG A 306 12.04 22.75 -21.60
N VAL A 307 10.82 23.00 -21.16
CA VAL A 307 10.52 23.61 -19.85
C VAL A 307 10.68 22.60 -18.72
N TYR A 308 10.18 21.38 -18.91
CA TYR A 308 10.11 20.38 -17.84
C TYR A 308 11.47 20.02 -17.22
N PRO A 309 12.54 19.72 -17.99
CA PRO A 309 13.84 19.39 -17.38
C PRO A 309 14.43 20.53 -16.55
N ILE A 310 14.19 21.79 -16.95
CA ILE A 310 14.67 22.96 -16.20
C ILE A 310 13.85 23.14 -14.93
N ALA A 311 12.52 23.12 -15.04
CA ALA A 311 11.64 23.32 -13.91
C ALA A 311 11.78 22.20 -12.86
N SER A 312 11.92 20.95 -13.30
CA SER A 312 12.17 19.82 -12.41
C SER A 312 13.49 19.96 -11.65
N LEU A 313 14.57 20.44 -12.27
CA LEU A 313 15.82 20.71 -11.54
C LEU A 313 15.65 21.76 -10.44
N VAL A 314 14.89 22.83 -10.70
CA VAL A 314 14.60 23.85 -9.68
C VAL A 314 13.86 23.21 -8.52
N ILE A 315 12.80 22.45 -8.78
CA ILE A 315 12.00 21.77 -7.76
C ILE A 315 12.86 20.76 -6.97
N LEU A 316 13.69 19.98 -7.66
CA LEU A 316 14.58 18.97 -7.07
C LEU A 316 15.61 19.57 -6.11
N VAL A 317 16.07 20.82 -6.32
CA VAL A 317 16.95 21.51 -5.36
C VAL A 317 16.24 21.73 -4.02
N PHE A 318 14.97 22.13 -4.06
CA PHE A 318 14.18 22.29 -2.84
C PHE A 318 13.85 20.96 -2.18
N GLU A 319 13.60 19.91 -2.97
CA GLU A 319 13.47 18.55 -2.46
C GLU A 319 14.75 18.07 -1.76
N ALA A 320 15.92 18.35 -2.34
CA ALA A 320 17.21 17.99 -1.73
C ALA A 320 17.39 18.66 -0.37
N TRP A 321 17.05 19.95 -0.28
CA TRP A 321 17.07 20.68 0.98
C TRP A 321 16.09 20.08 2.02
N ALA A 322 14.88 19.73 1.58
CA ALA A 322 13.88 19.09 2.43
C ALA A 322 14.38 17.77 3.03
N VAL A 323 15.01 16.92 2.20
CA VAL A 323 15.59 15.65 2.65
C VAL A 323 16.73 15.88 3.62
N ILE A 324 17.62 16.85 3.36
CA ILE A 324 18.74 17.14 4.27
C ILE A 324 18.21 17.49 5.66
N ASN A 325 17.19 18.34 5.76
CA ASN A 325 16.56 18.68 7.03
C ASN A 325 15.90 17.45 7.68
N GLN A 326 15.19 16.63 6.90
CA GLN A 326 14.57 15.41 7.40
C GLN A 326 15.59 14.42 7.96
N LEU A 327 16.73 14.27 7.28
CA LEU A 327 17.85 13.41 7.71
C LEU A 327 18.50 13.93 8.99
N GLN A 328 18.61 15.25 9.16
CA GLN A 328 19.10 15.84 10.41
C GLN A 328 18.17 15.56 11.59
N ASN A 329 16.86 15.61 11.37
CA ASN A 329 15.86 15.42 12.43
C ASN A 329 15.65 13.94 12.79
N THR A 330 15.44 13.09 11.79
CA THR A 330 14.98 11.70 11.98
C THR A 330 16.02 10.66 11.57
N GLY A 331 17.15 11.07 10.99
CA GLY A 331 18.13 10.17 10.39
C GLY A 331 17.63 9.52 9.11
N LEU A 332 18.46 8.65 8.52
CA LEU A 332 18.07 7.89 7.34
C LEU A 332 17.17 6.71 7.75
N LYS A 333 15.90 6.70 7.32
CA LYS A 333 15.01 5.54 7.41
C LYS A 333 14.64 5.05 6.00
N THR A 334 13.79 4.03 5.95
CA THR A 334 13.38 3.37 4.70
C THR A 334 12.74 4.36 3.71
N THR A 335 11.91 5.29 4.20
CA THR A 335 11.22 6.28 3.36
C THR A 335 12.21 7.26 2.73
N GLU A 336 13.09 7.87 3.54
CA GLU A 336 14.13 8.80 3.07
C GLU A 336 15.07 8.09 2.09
N TYR A 337 15.41 6.83 2.36
CA TYR A 337 16.25 6.03 1.45
C TYR A 337 15.64 5.88 0.05
N PHE A 338 14.39 5.42 -0.04
CA PHE A 338 13.73 5.28 -1.35
C PHE A 338 13.49 6.63 -2.02
N PHE A 339 13.19 7.66 -1.25
CA PHE A 339 13.09 9.01 -1.77
C PHE A 339 14.40 9.47 -2.40
N ILE A 340 15.55 9.28 -1.73
CA ILE A 340 16.87 9.62 -2.26
C ILE A 340 17.16 8.88 -3.56
N LEU A 341 16.84 7.58 -3.65
CA LEU A 341 17.03 6.83 -4.89
C LEU A 341 16.18 7.38 -6.05
N ILE A 342 14.91 7.70 -5.79
CA ILE A 342 14.01 8.32 -6.76
C ILE A 342 14.53 9.70 -7.17
N TRP A 343 14.96 10.50 -6.20
CA TRP A 343 15.52 11.82 -6.41
C TRP A 343 16.77 11.76 -7.28
N ILE A 344 17.66 10.77 -7.09
CA ILE A 344 18.84 10.58 -7.94
C ILE A 344 18.42 10.26 -9.38
N VAL A 345 17.43 9.39 -9.60
CA VAL A 345 16.90 9.11 -10.95
C VAL A 345 16.31 10.37 -11.57
N ALA A 346 15.53 11.13 -10.80
CA ALA A 346 14.88 12.36 -11.25
C ALA A 346 15.91 13.43 -11.64
N ALA A 347 16.89 13.70 -10.78
CA ALA A 347 17.94 14.70 -11.01
C ALA A 347 18.85 14.32 -12.17
N ALA A 348 19.38 13.09 -12.17
CA ALA A 348 20.19 12.61 -13.29
C ALA A 348 19.36 12.56 -14.58
N GLY A 349 18.08 12.18 -14.50
CA GLY A 349 17.16 12.19 -15.61
C GLY A 349 16.98 13.58 -16.21
N ALA A 350 16.64 14.58 -15.40
CA ALA A 350 16.48 15.96 -15.85
C ALA A 350 17.76 16.50 -16.51
N VAL A 351 18.95 16.24 -15.93
CA VAL A 351 20.24 16.61 -16.53
C VAL A 351 20.47 15.89 -17.87
N LEU A 352 20.23 14.58 -17.93
CA LEU A 352 20.39 13.81 -19.16
C LEU A 352 19.43 14.30 -20.26
N LEU A 353 18.19 14.68 -19.91
CA LEU A 353 17.24 15.26 -20.86
C LEU A 353 17.74 16.59 -21.44
N LEU A 354 18.44 17.42 -20.66
CA LEU A 354 19.04 18.68 -21.13
C LEU A 354 20.23 18.43 -22.05
N VAL A 355 21.11 17.49 -21.70
CA VAL A 355 22.40 17.27 -22.41
C VAL A 355 22.24 16.33 -23.61
N VAL A 356 21.55 15.21 -23.43
CA VAL A 356 21.47 14.08 -24.39
C VAL A 356 20.12 14.04 -25.14
N LYS A 357 19.15 14.86 -24.72
CA LYS A 357 17.83 15.04 -25.36
C LYS A 357 17.09 13.70 -25.53
N SER A 358 16.63 13.36 -26.73
CA SER A 358 15.78 12.19 -26.98
C SER A 358 16.45 10.84 -26.68
N LYS A 359 17.79 10.75 -26.71
CA LYS A 359 18.53 9.51 -26.40
C LYS A 359 18.66 9.25 -24.90
N ALA A 360 18.34 10.22 -24.06
CA ALA A 360 18.47 10.12 -22.61
C ALA A 360 17.56 9.06 -21.98
N HIS A 361 16.36 8.83 -22.53
CA HIS A 361 15.37 7.90 -21.97
C HIS A 361 15.90 6.49 -21.71
N GLN A 362 16.69 5.96 -22.64
CA GLN A 362 17.30 4.64 -22.46
C GLN A 362 18.34 4.65 -21.32
N ILE A 363 19.13 5.72 -21.20
CA ILE A 363 20.12 5.88 -20.14
C ILE A 363 19.42 6.01 -18.78
N ILE A 364 18.34 6.79 -18.72
CA ILE A 364 17.50 6.92 -17.51
C ILE A 364 16.95 5.56 -17.09
N ALA A 365 16.42 4.77 -18.03
CA ALA A 365 15.93 3.42 -17.74
C ALA A 365 17.04 2.50 -17.20
N LEU A 366 18.26 2.57 -17.75
CA LEU A 366 19.41 1.83 -17.25
C LEU A 366 19.85 2.29 -15.85
N LEU A 367 19.81 3.59 -15.58
CA LEU A 367 20.05 4.14 -14.25
C LEU A 367 19.01 3.63 -13.25
N THR A 368 17.73 3.60 -13.63
CA THR A 368 16.66 3.02 -12.81
C THR A 368 16.93 1.54 -12.52
N CYS A 369 17.35 0.75 -13.51
CA CYS A 369 17.76 -0.64 -13.29
C CYS A 369 18.91 -0.76 -12.29
N PHE A 370 19.94 0.07 -12.45
CA PHE A 370 21.11 0.07 -11.56
C PHE A 370 20.70 0.39 -10.12
N LEU A 371 19.94 1.46 -9.90
CA LEU A 371 19.50 1.85 -8.57
C LEU A 371 18.48 0.88 -7.96
N ALA A 372 17.64 0.22 -8.77
CA ALA A 372 16.77 -0.85 -8.30
C ALA A 372 17.59 -2.03 -7.73
N VAL A 373 18.69 -2.41 -8.38
CA VAL A 373 19.60 -3.45 -7.86
C VAL A 373 20.31 -2.99 -6.59
N VAL A 374 20.83 -1.75 -6.57
CA VAL A 374 21.47 -1.16 -5.37
C VAL A 374 20.51 -1.17 -4.17
N SER A 375 19.22 -0.90 -4.41
CA SER A 375 18.21 -0.84 -3.36
C SER A 375 18.02 -2.13 -2.56
N VAL A 376 18.43 -3.28 -3.11
CA VAL A 376 18.25 -4.61 -2.49
C VAL A 376 19.57 -5.31 -2.15
N MET A 377 20.71 -4.61 -2.30
CA MET A 377 22.03 -5.14 -1.96
C MET A 377 22.21 -5.33 -0.46
N PRO A 378 22.98 -6.34 -0.01
CA PRO A 378 23.17 -6.62 1.42
C PRO A 378 23.79 -5.51 2.26
N VAL A 379 24.52 -4.56 1.64
CA VAL A 379 25.23 -3.48 2.35
C VAL A 379 24.56 -2.13 2.13
N LEU A 380 24.23 -1.82 0.87
CA LEU A 380 23.67 -0.53 0.49
C LEU A 380 22.14 -0.50 0.48
N GLY A 381 21.49 -1.66 0.52
CA GLY A 381 20.05 -1.78 0.32
C GLY A 381 19.21 -1.24 1.47
N TYR A 382 17.90 -1.15 1.24
CA TYR A 382 16.95 -0.50 2.13
C TYR A 382 16.84 -1.15 3.52
N GLN A 383 17.24 -2.43 3.68
CA GLN A 383 17.29 -3.12 4.97
C GLN A 383 18.67 -3.07 5.65
N ALA A 384 19.69 -2.54 4.99
CA ALA A 384 21.05 -2.53 5.51
C ALA A 384 21.48 -1.11 5.88
N LEU A 385 21.44 -0.18 4.91
CA LEU A 385 21.96 1.17 5.10
C LEU A 385 21.12 1.98 6.12
N PRO A 386 19.77 2.04 6.02
CA PRO A 386 18.95 2.73 7.02
C PRO A 386 19.07 2.13 8.42
N VAL A 387 19.09 0.79 8.54
CA VAL A 387 19.27 0.10 9.82
C VAL A 387 20.62 0.46 10.44
N THR A 388 21.72 0.39 9.67
CA THR A 388 23.06 0.74 10.15
C THR A 388 23.13 2.20 10.58
N SER A 389 22.50 3.09 9.82
CA SER A 389 22.41 4.52 10.16
C SER A 389 21.66 4.74 11.47
N GLN A 390 20.54 4.06 11.70
CA GLN A 390 19.73 4.21 12.91
C GLN A 390 20.38 3.53 14.13
N VAL A 391 21.07 2.40 13.94
CA VAL A 391 21.91 1.80 14.98
C VAL A 391 23.00 2.77 15.41
N THR A 392 23.73 3.35 14.47
CA THR A 392 24.80 4.32 14.76
C THR A 392 24.25 5.55 15.47
N ARG A 393 23.11 6.09 15.00
CA ARG A 393 22.42 7.23 15.63
C ARG A 393 22.04 6.91 17.07
N LEU A 394 21.40 5.77 17.32
CA LEU A 394 20.97 5.36 18.66
C LEU A 394 22.17 5.12 19.59
N GLN A 395 23.23 4.47 19.09
CA GLN A 395 24.46 4.27 19.87
C GLN A 395 25.08 5.59 20.29
N ASN A 396 25.22 6.54 19.36
CA ASN A 396 25.80 7.85 19.66
C ASN A 396 24.96 8.61 20.69
N LEU A 397 23.62 8.56 20.59
CA LEU A 397 22.72 9.16 21.56
C LEU A 397 22.90 8.53 22.95
N LEU A 398 22.85 7.19 23.05
CA LEU A 398 23.00 6.50 24.33
C LEU A 398 24.37 6.71 24.96
N VAL A 399 25.46 6.70 24.16
CA VAL A 399 26.81 6.96 24.66
C VAL A 399 26.93 8.40 25.16
N SER A 400 26.38 9.39 24.44
CA SER A 400 26.40 10.80 24.87
C SER A 400 25.68 11.03 26.21
N GLN A 401 24.67 10.22 26.50
CA GLN A 401 23.91 10.26 27.76
C GLN A 401 24.46 9.30 28.83
N ASN A 402 25.62 8.68 28.59
CA ASN A 402 26.20 7.66 29.48
C ASN A 402 25.29 6.44 29.74
N MET A 403 24.36 6.17 28.82
CA MET A 403 23.37 5.09 28.92
C MET A 403 23.82 3.79 28.22
N LEU A 404 24.94 3.81 27.49
CA LEU A 404 25.51 2.63 26.85
C LEU A 404 27.02 2.60 27.09
N ARG A 405 27.51 1.59 27.82
CA ARG A 405 28.93 1.34 28.04
C ARG A 405 29.22 -0.14 27.85
N GLU A 406 30.27 -0.46 27.09
CA GLU A 406 30.72 -1.84 26.84
C GLU A 406 29.61 -2.80 26.33
N GLY A 407 28.63 -2.28 25.59
CA GLY A 407 27.51 -3.08 25.08
C GLY A 407 26.40 -3.36 26.08
N VAL A 408 26.39 -2.68 27.23
CA VAL A 408 25.34 -2.78 28.24
C VAL A 408 24.57 -1.46 28.33
N ILE A 409 23.25 -1.53 28.18
CA ILE A 409 22.37 -0.39 28.41
C ILE A 409 22.19 -0.19 29.93
N THR A 410 22.50 1.00 30.41
CA THR A 410 22.24 1.45 31.79
C THR A 410 21.17 2.54 31.79
N PRO A 411 20.17 2.48 32.69
CA PRO A 411 19.16 3.53 32.81
C PRO A 411 19.79 4.91 33.05
N ALA A 412 19.15 5.96 32.52
CA ALA A 412 19.62 7.32 32.68
C ALA A 412 19.61 7.73 34.17
N THR A 413 20.72 8.28 34.66
CA THR A 413 20.85 8.79 36.04
C THR A 413 20.05 10.07 36.27
N ALA A 414 19.85 10.85 35.21
CA ALA A 414 18.99 12.02 35.17
C ALA A 414 18.20 11.97 33.86
N GLU A 415 16.96 12.47 33.89
CA GLU A 415 16.09 12.43 32.72
C GLU A 415 16.70 13.27 31.58
N PRO A 416 16.94 12.70 30.38
CA PRO A 416 17.51 13.45 29.26
C PRO A 416 16.57 14.54 28.76
N GLU A 417 17.13 15.50 28.03
CA GLU A 417 16.36 16.53 27.33
C GLU A 417 15.29 15.89 26.41
N GLU A 418 14.13 16.53 26.28
CA GLU A 418 13.01 16.04 25.49
C GLU A 418 13.40 15.66 24.06
N SER A 419 14.21 16.50 23.39
CA SER A 419 14.72 16.25 22.04
C SER A 419 15.51 14.93 21.93
N VAL A 420 16.32 14.62 22.95
CA VAL A 420 17.09 13.38 23.05
C VAL A 420 16.16 12.18 23.32
N ARG A 421 15.18 12.34 24.21
CA ARG A 421 14.19 11.28 24.49
C ARG A 421 13.36 10.93 23.26
N VAL A 422 12.92 11.93 22.49
CA VAL A 422 12.21 11.75 21.22
C VAL A 422 13.11 11.00 20.23
N ALA A 423 14.37 11.42 20.06
CA ALA A 423 15.29 10.78 19.14
C ALA A 423 15.60 9.31 19.51
N ILE A 424 15.77 9.00 20.80
CA ILE A 424 15.96 7.63 21.31
C ILE A 424 14.69 6.79 21.08
N THR A 425 13.52 7.34 21.39
CA THR A 425 12.22 6.66 21.19
C THR A 425 12.01 6.31 19.72
N ASP A 426 12.23 7.28 18.84
CA ASP A 426 12.10 7.15 17.40
C ASP A 426 13.03 6.08 16.79
N ALA A 427 14.33 6.16 17.09
CA ALA A 427 15.31 5.21 16.58
C ALA A 427 15.07 3.79 17.13
N THR A 428 14.69 3.67 18.41
CA THR A 428 14.37 2.38 19.03
C THR A 428 13.17 1.72 18.34
N ASN A 429 12.08 2.47 18.14
CA ASN A 429 10.90 1.94 17.47
C ASN A 429 11.21 1.53 16.03
N TYR A 430 11.94 2.35 15.27
CA TYR A 430 12.35 2.00 13.91
C TYR A 430 13.12 0.67 13.86
N LEU A 431 14.13 0.50 14.74
CA LEU A 431 14.96 -0.71 14.77
C LEU A 431 14.20 -1.95 15.25
N ALA A 432 13.32 -1.80 16.24
CA ALA A 432 12.51 -2.90 16.76
C ALA A 432 11.57 -3.49 15.71
N TYR A 433 10.94 -2.62 14.90
CA TYR A 433 10.03 -3.02 13.83
C TYR A 433 10.74 -3.35 12.50
N ALA A 434 12.06 -3.17 12.41
CA ALA A 434 12.82 -3.57 11.23
C ALA A 434 12.84 -5.10 11.08
N GLN A 435 12.10 -5.60 10.08
CA GLN A 435 12.02 -7.03 9.76
C GLN A 435 13.37 -7.54 9.24
N ASP A 436 13.80 -8.70 9.75
CA ASP A 436 15.02 -9.40 9.32
C ASP A 436 16.33 -8.58 9.38
N ALA A 437 16.31 -7.44 10.08
CA ALA A 437 17.45 -6.58 10.28
C ALA A 437 18.50 -7.23 11.20
N LYS A 438 19.77 -7.16 10.81
CA LYS A 438 20.89 -7.53 11.68
C LYS A 438 21.11 -6.43 12.72
N LEU A 439 20.56 -6.65 13.91
CA LEU A 439 20.68 -5.73 15.04
C LEU A 439 21.91 -6.08 15.89
N PRO A 440 22.53 -5.10 16.56
CA PRO A 440 23.65 -5.37 17.45
C PRO A 440 23.19 -6.15 18.70
N GLY A 441 24.08 -6.93 19.30
CA GLY A 441 23.74 -7.85 20.40
C GLY A 441 23.20 -7.18 21.67
N TRP A 442 23.41 -5.87 21.84
CA TRP A 442 22.88 -5.09 22.96
C TRP A 442 21.44 -4.61 22.75
N PHE A 443 20.92 -4.68 21.52
CA PHE A 443 19.59 -4.21 21.18
C PHE A 443 18.60 -5.38 21.13
N ASP A 444 17.58 -5.31 21.99
CA ASP A 444 16.45 -6.23 22.00
C ASP A 444 15.21 -5.56 21.38
N LYS A 445 14.49 -6.26 20.50
CA LYS A 445 13.25 -5.77 19.89
C LYS A 445 12.15 -5.51 20.93
N THR A 446 12.20 -6.15 22.10
CA THR A 446 11.29 -5.87 23.20
C THR A 446 11.43 -4.44 23.74
N LEU A 447 12.52 -3.73 23.43
CA LEU A 447 12.70 -2.30 23.79
C LEU A 447 11.62 -1.39 23.20
N ALA A 448 10.87 -1.81 22.17
CA ALA A 448 9.72 -1.04 21.71
C ALA A 448 8.51 -1.06 22.67
N GLN A 449 8.45 -2.03 23.59
CA GLN A 449 7.39 -2.11 24.60
C GLN A 449 7.61 -1.06 25.67
N SER A 450 6.62 -0.20 25.93
CA SER A 450 6.77 0.98 26.80
C SER A 450 7.27 0.64 28.21
N ASN A 451 6.82 -0.48 28.78
CA ASN A 451 7.30 -0.97 30.08
C ASN A 451 8.78 -1.38 30.07
N VAL A 452 9.23 -2.11 29.04
CA VAL A 452 10.62 -2.54 28.88
C VAL A 452 11.52 -1.33 28.57
N PHE A 453 11.04 -0.43 27.71
CA PHE A 453 11.70 0.84 27.37
C PHE A 453 12.01 1.64 28.64
N LYS A 454 10.98 1.90 29.47
CA LYS A 454 11.14 2.63 30.73
C LYS A 454 12.10 1.94 31.68
N ALA A 455 11.98 0.62 31.83
CA ALA A 455 12.84 -0.14 32.72
C ALA A 455 14.32 -0.13 32.29
N LYS A 456 14.60 -0.13 30.98
CA LYS A 456 15.96 -0.18 30.44
C LYS A 456 16.60 1.20 30.28
N PHE A 457 15.85 2.19 29.83
CA PHE A 457 16.36 3.55 29.58
C PHE A 457 16.13 4.52 30.74
N GLY A 458 15.21 4.23 31.67
CA GLY A 458 14.95 5.08 32.84
C GLY A 458 14.00 6.25 32.60
N PHE A 459 13.37 6.34 31.43
CA PHE A 459 12.39 7.39 31.08
C PHE A 459 11.30 6.83 30.15
N GLU A 460 10.16 7.53 30.04
CA GLU A 460 9.03 7.12 29.20
C GLU A 460 9.26 7.44 27.72
N GLN A 461 8.70 6.62 26.82
CA GLN A 461 8.70 6.93 25.39
C GLN A 461 8.09 8.32 25.15
N THR A 462 8.82 9.16 24.42
CA THR A 462 8.45 10.56 24.16
C THR A 462 8.32 10.79 22.66
N TRP A 463 7.32 11.58 22.25
CA TRP A 463 7.03 11.90 20.85
C TRP A 463 7.05 13.41 20.65
N ALA A 464 7.43 13.86 19.45
CA ALA A 464 7.44 15.29 19.14
C ALA A 464 6.00 15.85 19.13
N ALA A 465 5.81 17.03 19.71
CA ALA A 465 4.55 17.75 19.63
C ALA A 465 4.20 18.03 18.15
N GLY A 466 3.14 17.39 17.64
CA GLY A 466 2.69 17.50 16.24
C GLY A 466 2.66 16.19 15.44
N GLU A 467 3.13 15.07 15.99
CA GLU A 467 3.00 13.73 15.38
C GLU A 467 1.71 12.98 15.79
N GLY A 468 0.82 13.61 16.55
CA GLY A 468 -0.51 13.06 16.82
C GLY A 468 -1.43 13.33 15.64
N ASN A 469 -1.87 12.26 14.95
CA ASN A 469 -2.88 12.18 13.88
C ASN A 469 -2.91 13.37 12.90
N GLY A 470 -2.64 13.11 11.62
CA GLY A 470 -2.59 14.10 10.53
C GLY A 470 -3.89 14.85 10.20
N THR A 471 -4.53 15.45 11.19
CA THR A 471 -5.56 16.46 11.05
C THR A 471 -4.88 17.82 10.90
N THR A 472 -5.33 18.58 9.91
CA THR A 472 -4.96 19.98 9.75
C THR A 472 -5.21 20.72 11.07
N PRO A 473 -4.24 21.50 11.60
CA PRO A 473 -4.45 22.26 12.83
C PRO A 473 -5.74 23.10 12.73
N GLY A 474 -6.71 22.84 13.61
CA GLY A 474 -7.96 23.59 13.70
C GLY A 474 -9.17 23.03 12.91
N GLN A 475 -9.04 21.92 12.19
CA GLN A 475 -10.16 21.36 11.41
C GLN A 475 -11.18 20.59 12.28
N TYR A 476 -10.71 19.92 13.33
CA TYR A 476 -11.56 19.26 14.32
C TYR A 476 -11.22 19.77 15.71
N ILE A 477 -12.21 20.34 16.39
CA ILE A 477 -12.10 20.71 17.79
C ILE A 477 -12.98 19.73 18.56
N GLY A 478 -12.36 18.81 19.29
CA GLY A 478 -13.09 17.78 20.02
C GLY A 478 -12.55 17.53 21.40
N THR A 479 -13.38 16.87 22.20
CA THR A 479 -13.02 16.35 23.51
C THR A 479 -13.10 14.84 23.46
N TYR A 480 -12.05 14.17 23.95
CA TYR A 480 -12.02 12.72 24.08
C TYR A 480 -12.04 12.34 25.55
N LEU A 481 -13.10 11.66 25.98
CA LEU A 481 -13.26 11.16 27.34
C LEU A 481 -13.02 9.65 27.36
N TYR A 482 -12.23 9.19 28.32
CA TYR A 482 -12.04 7.76 28.56
C TYR A 482 -12.31 7.41 30.03
N LEU A 483 -12.86 6.22 30.26
CA LEU A 483 -13.03 5.65 31.59
C LEU A 483 -11.73 4.95 32.02
N PRO A 484 -11.05 5.42 33.09
CA PRO A 484 -9.84 4.76 33.59
C PRO A 484 -10.08 3.29 33.99
N ALA A 485 -9.00 2.52 34.06
CA ALA A 485 -9.07 1.14 34.53
C ALA A 485 -9.59 1.10 35.98
N GLY A 486 -10.66 0.34 36.20
CA GLY A 486 -11.33 0.25 37.49
C GLY A 486 -12.46 -0.78 37.47
N ALA A 487 -13.03 -1.04 38.65
CA ALA A 487 -14.17 -1.93 38.81
C ALA A 487 -15.49 -1.14 38.71
N VAL A 488 -16.50 -1.74 38.08
CA VAL A 488 -17.87 -1.20 38.04
C VAL A 488 -18.72 -2.03 39.00
N ASN A 489 -19.38 -1.37 39.96
CA ASN A 489 -20.30 -2.07 40.85
C ASN A 489 -21.61 -2.38 40.12
N ILE A 490 -21.90 -3.67 39.94
CA ILE A 490 -23.09 -4.17 39.26
C ILE A 490 -23.98 -5.02 40.17
N SER A 491 -23.79 -4.96 41.50
CA SER A 491 -24.54 -5.80 42.46
C SER A 491 -26.06 -5.62 42.37
N GLY A 492 -26.51 -4.48 41.85
CA GLY A 492 -27.92 -4.17 41.60
C GLY A 492 -28.46 -4.67 40.26
N TYR A 493 -27.68 -5.41 39.46
CA TYR A 493 -28.06 -5.87 38.12
C TYR A 493 -27.89 -7.39 38.00
N ARG A 494 -28.80 -8.04 37.27
CA ARG A 494 -28.83 -9.50 37.12
C ARG A 494 -28.03 -9.97 35.92
N TRP A 495 -28.08 -9.22 34.82
CA TRP A 495 -27.45 -9.60 33.56
C TRP A 495 -26.45 -8.55 33.08
N ALA A 496 -25.37 -9.03 32.47
CA ALA A 496 -24.45 -8.25 31.65
C ALA A 496 -24.63 -8.66 30.19
N VAL A 497 -24.96 -7.70 29.33
CA VAL A 497 -25.31 -7.91 27.93
C VAL A 497 -24.12 -7.48 27.07
N SER A 498 -23.67 -8.38 26.21
CA SER A 498 -22.54 -8.15 25.31
C SER A 498 -23.02 -8.16 23.87
N PHE A 499 -22.83 -7.04 23.17
CA PHE A 499 -23.09 -6.92 21.74
C PHE A 499 -21.83 -7.33 20.97
N GLN A 500 -21.65 -8.62 20.67
CA GLN A 500 -20.46 -9.11 19.96
C GLN A 500 -20.57 -9.08 18.41
N ASN A 501 -21.62 -8.46 17.85
CA ASN A 501 -21.94 -8.57 16.42
C ASN A 501 -21.79 -7.26 15.61
N GLU A 502 -20.75 -6.46 15.85
CA GLU A 502 -20.45 -5.26 15.04
C GLU A 502 -20.21 -5.55 13.54
N TYR A 503 -19.97 -6.81 13.14
CA TYR A 503 -19.60 -7.18 11.76
C TYR A 503 -20.72 -7.76 10.91
N LYS A 504 -21.93 -7.96 11.45
CA LYS A 504 -23.12 -8.22 10.64
C LYS A 504 -23.88 -6.91 10.54
N ASN A 505 -24.19 -6.44 9.34
CA ASN A 505 -25.02 -5.24 9.06
C ASN A 505 -26.49 -5.37 9.54
N GLU A 506 -26.73 -6.17 10.56
CA GLU A 506 -28.03 -6.41 11.18
C GLU A 506 -27.97 -5.75 12.55
N GLN A 507 -28.94 -4.87 12.84
CA GLN A 507 -29.16 -4.26 14.15
C GLN A 507 -28.94 -5.32 15.24
N GLY A 508 -27.94 -5.09 16.10
CA GLY A 508 -27.57 -6.05 17.13
C GLY A 508 -28.64 -6.12 18.20
N SER A 509 -29.66 -6.95 17.99
CA SER A 509 -30.66 -7.27 19.00
C SER A 509 -30.15 -8.42 19.87
N VAL A 510 -30.26 -8.27 21.18
CA VAL A 510 -29.92 -9.34 22.14
C VAL A 510 -31.15 -9.64 22.97
N THR A 511 -31.48 -10.93 23.09
CA THR A 511 -32.62 -11.38 23.90
C THR A 511 -32.15 -11.95 25.24
N VAL A 512 -32.88 -11.62 26.30
CA VAL A 512 -32.63 -12.08 27.67
C VAL A 512 -33.95 -12.59 28.26
N SER A 513 -33.98 -13.84 28.70
CA SER A 513 -35.15 -14.41 29.37
C SER A 513 -35.15 -14.02 30.85
N GLY A 514 -36.16 -13.27 31.27
CA GLY A 514 -36.41 -12.89 32.65
C GLY A 514 -37.60 -13.61 33.27
N ASP A 515 -37.90 -13.30 34.52
CA ASP A 515 -39.04 -13.89 35.25
C ASP A 515 -40.38 -13.30 34.77
N ARG A 516 -40.36 -12.11 34.14
CA ARG A 516 -41.54 -11.39 33.63
C ARG A 516 -41.82 -11.59 32.14
N GLY A 517 -40.92 -12.25 31.41
CA GLY A 517 -40.99 -12.42 29.96
C GLY A 517 -39.62 -12.34 29.29
N THR A 518 -39.60 -12.26 27.98
CA THR A 518 -38.36 -12.12 27.20
C THR A 518 -38.09 -10.65 26.91
N TYR A 519 -36.94 -10.15 27.36
CA TYR A 519 -36.44 -8.82 27.04
C TYR A 519 -35.65 -8.85 25.74
N THR A 520 -36.02 -8.01 24.77
CA THR A 520 -35.26 -7.76 23.54
C THR A 520 -34.61 -6.39 23.64
N ILE A 521 -33.29 -6.34 23.51
CA ILE A 521 -32.47 -5.15 23.67
C ILE A 521 -31.85 -4.81 22.33
N ASP A 522 -32.26 -3.69 21.76
CA ASP A 522 -31.73 -3.17 20.51
C ASP A 522 -30.82 -1.99 20.80
N TRP A 523 -29.53 -2.17 20.53
CA TRP A 523 -28.56 -1.08 20.53
C TRP A 523 -28.33 -0.62 19.09
N THR A 524 -28.84 0.57 18.77
CA THR A 524 -28.66 1.16 17.45
C THR A 524 -27.57 2.21 17.52
N ALA A 525 -26.36 1.81 17.12
CA ALA A 525 -25.28 2.72 16.78
C ALA A 525 -25.01 2.57 15.28
N PRO A 526 -25.69 3.34 14.41
CA PRO A 526 -25.39 3.32 12.99
C PRO A 526 -23.93 3.74 12.86
N GLY A 527 -23.04 2.84 12.43
CA GLY A 527 -21.62 3.14 12.32
C GLY A 527 -21.40 4.49 11.62
N GLY A 528 -20.69 5.39 12.30
CA GLY A 528 -20.59 6.79 11.90
C GLY A 528 -21.09 7.74 12.98
N TRP A 529 -20.73 9.01 12.83
CA TRP A 529 -20.82 10.12 13.78
C TRP A 529 -22.25 10.53 14.22
N THR A 530 -23.11 9.58 14.57
CA THR A 530 -24.52 9.77 14.87
C THR A 530 -24.84 9.39 16.32
N ILE A 531 -25.90 9.98 16.87
CA ILE A 531 -26.31 9.76 18.27
C ILE A 531 -26.90 8.35 18.41
N PRO A 532 -26.33 7.49 19.29
CA PRO A 532 -26.87 6.15 19.51
C PRO A 532 -28.25 6.19 20.17
N SER A 533 -29.03 5.14 19.96
CA SER A 533 -30.29 4.91 20.67
C SER A 533 -30.37 3.52 21.27
N LEU A 534 -31.04 3.45 22.42
CA LEU A 534 -31.37 2.22 23.11
C LEU A 534 -32.88 1.97 23.02
N LYS A 535 -33.25 0.78 22.58
CA LYS A 535 -34.64 0.31 22.63
C LYS A 535 -34.71 -1.01 23.41
N LEU A 536 -35.67 -1.09 24.33
CA LEU A 536 -35.95 -2.27 25.14
C LEU A 536 -37.40 -2.67 24.94
N SER A 537 -37.63 -3.94 24.65
CA SER A 537 -38.97 -4.52 24.51
C SER A 537 -39.13 -5.72 25.44
N LEU A 538 -40.32 -5.92 26.00
CA LEU A 538 -40.71 -7.08 26.80
C LEU A 538 -41.83 -7.82 26.06
N ASP A 539 -41.61 -9.07 25.66
CA ASP A 539 -42.55 -9.86 24.87
C ASP A 539 -43.13 -9.07 23.68
N ASP A 540 -42.22 -8.47 22.90
CA ASP A 540 -42.49 -7.60 21.74
C ASP A 540 -43.20 -6.26 22.04
N ARG A 541 -43.49 -5.95 23.31
CA ARG A 541 -43.98 -4.63 23.75
C ARG A 541 -42.82 -3.72 24.09
N VAL A 542 -42.66 -2.61 23.38
CA VAL A 542 -41.63 -1.60 23.69
C VAL A 542 -41.89 -1.00 25.08
N ILE A 543 -40.91 -1.13 25.97
CA ILE A 543 -40.95 -0.58 27.34
C ILE A 543 -40.00 0.61 27.53
N LEU A 544 -39.00 0.76 26.65
CA LEU A 544 -38.10 1.91 26.61
C LEU A 544 -37.65 2.16 25.17
N GLU A 545 -37.65 3.42 24.77
CA GLU A 545 -36.98 3.88 23.56
C GLU A 545 -36.38 5.26 23.86
N GLN A 546 -35.04 5.33 23.93
CA GLN A 546 -34.34 6.53 24.35
C GLN A 546 -33.14 6.83 23.46
N SER A 547 -33.06 8.08 23.00
CA SER A 547 -31.86 8.63 22.36
C SER A 547 -30.86 9.08 23.42
N LEU A 548 -29.57 8.85 23.17
CA LEU A 548 -28.50 9.30 24.08
C LEU A 548 -28.20 10.81 23.96
N LYS A 549 -28.99 11.57 23.19
CA LYS A 549 -28.77 13.00 22.97
C LYS A 549 -28.63 13.79 24.27
N ASP A 550 -29.57 13.61 25.21
CA ASP A 550 -29.57 14.40 26.45
C ASP A 550 -28.35 14.08 27.34
N TYR A 551 -27.91 12.82 27.35
CA TYR A 551 -26.70 12.40 28.05
C TYR A 551 -25.45 13.03 27.42
N ILE A 552 -25.36 13.02 26.09
CA ILE A 552 -24.24 13.61 25.35
C ILE A 552 -24.22 15.14 25.51
N ASP A 553 -25.36 15.81 25.45
CA ASP A 553 -25.47 17.26 25.61
C ASP A 553 -24.98 17.67 27.01
N ALA A 554 -25.45 17.00 28.06
CA ALA A 554 -25.01 17.26 29.44
C ALA A 554 -23.51 17.00 29.63
N LEU A 555 -22.97 15.96 28.99
CA LEU A 555 -21.54 15.66 29.03
C LEU A 555 -20.71 16.70 28.28
N SER A 556 -21.22 17.20 27.15
CA SER A 556 -20.58 18.25 26.35
C SER A 556 -20.55 19.61 27.06
N GLU A 557 -21.56 19.92 27.87
CA GLU A 557 -21.59 21.13 28.70
C GLU A 557 -20.54 21.05 29.81
N LYS A 558 -20.38 19.86 30.42
CA LYS A 558 -19.39 19.61 31.47
C LYS A 558 -17.95 19.57 30.93
N TYR A 559 -17.76 19.08 29.71
CA TYR A 559 -16.46 18.88 29.07
C TYR A 559 -16.40 19.53 27.67
N PRO A 560 -16.45 20.87 27.55
CA PRO A 560 -16.64 21.55 26.28
C PRO A 560 -15.56 21.24 25.22
N PRO A 561 -15.92 21.19 23.93
CA PRO A 561 -14.97 20.99 22.84
C PRO A 561 -13.88 22.07 22.86
N GLY A 562 -12.61 21.67 22.87
CA GLY A 562 -11.48 22.60 22.88
C GLY A 562 -10.34 22.22 23.84
N GLN A 563 -10.56 21.25 24.71
CA GLN A 563 -9.47 20.67 25.51
C GLN A 563 -8.67 19.71 24.64
N SER A 564 -7.45 20.08 24.27
CA SER A 564 -6.56 19.22 23.50
C SER A 564 -6.08 18.06 24.37
N GLY A 565 -6.45 16.83 24.01
CA GLY A 565 -5.99 15.60 24.66
C GLY A 565 -7.11 14.67 25.12
N SER A 566 -6.72 13.51 25.64
CA SER A 566 -7.64 12.55 26.27
C SER A 566 -7.84 12.90 27.74
N THR A 567 -9.08 13.16 28.14
CA THR A 567 -9.45 13.48 29.52
C THR A 567 -10.01 12.24 30.21
N ALA A 568 -9.45 11.90 31.38
CA ALA A 568 -10.00 10.85 32.22
C ALA A 568 -11.33 11.32 32.82
N ALA A 569 -12.40 10.58 32.59
CA ALA A 569 -13.73 10.87 33.15
C ALA A 569 -14.10 9.89 34.27
N ALA A 570 -14.84 10.37 35.26
CA ALA A 570 -15.33 9.54 36.35
C ALA A 570 -16.37 8.51 35.84
N LEU A 571 -16.56 7.41 36.57
CA LEU A 571 -17.55 6.39 36.23
C LEU A 571 -18.97 6.98 36.12
N GLU A 572 -19.30 7.94 37.00
CA GLU A 572 -20.60 8.64 36.99
C GLU A 572 -20.85 9.33 35.64
N ASP A 573 -19.84 10.01 35.10
CA ASP A 573 -19.92 10.70 33.81
C ASP A 573 -19.87 9.75 32.61
N MET A 574 -19.29 8.56 32.79
CA MET A 574 -19.15 7.53 31.77
C MET A 574 -20.23 6.44 31.90
N SER A 575 -21.33 6.74 32.57
CA SER A 575 -22.44 5.82 32.76
C SER A 575 -23.80 6.51 32.62
N LEU A 576 -24.76 5.78 32.07
CA LEU A 576 -26.14 6.23 31.94
C LEU A 576 -27.07 5.17 32.56
N ARG A 577 -27.78 5.56 33.61
CA ARG A 577 -28.80 4.73 34.24
C ARG A 577 -30.18 5.13 33.72
N VAL A 578 -30.93 4.15 33.26
CA VAL A 578 -32.31 4.32 32.77
C VAL A 578 -33.22 3.38 33.55
N GLU A 579 -34.34 3.89 34.05
CA GLU A 579 -35.32 3.10 34.82
C GLU A 579 -36.70 3.21 34.18
N THR A 580 -37.37 2.07 34.06
CA THR A 580 -38.77 1.96 33.65
C THR A 580 -39.57 1.30 34.79
N GLN A 581 -40.89 1.14 34.61
CA GLN A 581 -41.69 0.41 35.62
C GLN A 581 -41.30 -1.07 35.68
N GLU A 582 -40.79 -1.64 34.58
CA GLU A 582 -40.53 -3.07 34.43
C GLU A 582 -39.05 -3.47 34.48
N ALA A 583 -38.11 -2.54 34.26
CA ALA A 583 -36.68 -2.84 34.26
C ALA A 583 -35.80 -1.62 34.58
N ALA A 584 -34.56 -1.89 34.98
CA ALA A 584 -33.50 -0.89 35.12
C ALA A 584 -32.28 -1.29 34.26
N VAL A 585 -31.76 -0.34 33.49
CA VAL A 585 -30.60 -0.51 32.61
C VAL A 585 -29.48 0.43 33.07
N LEU A 586 -28.25 -0.08 33.07
CA LEU A 586 -27.03 0.70 33.22
C LEU A 586 -26.16 0.52 31.99
N LEU A 587 -25.93 1.60 31.27
CA LEU A 587 -24.96 1.68 30.19
C LEU A 587 -23.65 2.19 30.78
N VAL A 588 -22.53 1.55 30.45
CA VAL A 588 -21.19 2.03 30.80
C VAL A 588 -20.40 2.19 29.52
N PHE A 589 -19.78 3.35 29.35
CA PHE A 589 -19.00 3.69 28.17
C PHE A 589 -17.51 3.58 28.46
N SER A 590 -16.76 3.07 27.49
CA SER A 590 -15.30 3.03 27.58
C SER A 590 -14.71 4.35 27.10
N ASN A 591 -15.22 4.86 25.98
CA ASN A 591 -14.80 6.10 25.37
C ASN A 591 -16.02 6.89 24.87
N VAL A 592 -15.99 8.20 25.06
CA VAL A 592 -16.95 9.15 24.46
C VAL A 592 -16.15 10.27 23.83
N GLU A 593 -16.36 10.48 22.54
CA GLU A 593 -15.74 11.55 21.77
C GLU A 593 -16.84 12.41 21.14
N PHE A 594 -16.67 13.71 21.23
CA PHE A 594 -17.48 14.66 20.50
C PHE A 594 -16.59 15.73 19.92
N SER A 595 -16.74 15.95 18.61
CA SER A 595 -15.93 16.90 17.85
C SER A 595 -16.79 17.79 16.99
N VAL A 596 -16.34 19.03 16.84
CA VAL A 596 -16.88 20.00 15.89
C VAL A 596 -15.94 20.05 14.70
N ASP A 597 -16.47 19.71 13.53
CA ASP A 597 -15.80 20.02 12.27
C ASP A 597 -16.01 21.50 11.95
N THR A 598 -14.95 22.29 12.07
CA THR A 598 -15.01 23.75 11.88
C THR A 598 -15.23 24.14 10.42
N SER A 599 -15.05 23.22 9.47
CA SER A 599 -15.23 23.46 8.03
C SER A 599 -16.67 23.23 7.56
N SER A 600 -17.40 22.33 8.22
CA SER A 600 -18.78 21.97 7.88
C SER A 600 -19.81 22.39 8.94
N ASP A 601 -19.36 22.93 10.07
CA ASP A 601 -20.18 23.28 11.25
C ASP A 601 -21.02 22.09 11.73
N THR A 602 -20.45 20.88 11.64
CA THR A 602 -21.12 19.64 12.05
C THR A 602 -20.56 19.13 13.38
N PHE A 603 -21.48 18.78 14.29
CA PHE A 603 -21.16 18.07 15.52
C PHE A 603 -21.17 16.58 15.26
N ASN A 604 -20.06 15.95 15.59
CA ASN A 604 -19.80 14.54 15.38
C ASN A 604 -19.65 13.85 16.72
N TYR A 605 -20.35 12.73 16.92
CA TYR A 605 -20.35 11.98 18.18
C TYR A 605 -19.89 10.55 17.95
N TRP A 606 -19.02 10.06 18.84
CA TRP A 606 -18.55 8.68 18.84
C TRP A 606 -18.57 8.13 20.25
N VAL A 607 -19.39 7.10 20.48
CA VAL A 607 -19.62 6.53 21.80
C VAL A 607 -19.35 5.03 21.74
N VAL A 608 -18.44 4.54 22.57
CA VAL A 608 -18.08 3.12 22.64
C VAL A 608 -18.65 2.51 23.91
N LEU A 609 -19.69 1.70 23.76
CA LEU A 609 -20.31 0.97 24.86
C LEU A 609 -19.35 -0.11 25.37
N LYS A 610 -19.00 -0.05 26.66
CA LYS A 610 -18.18 -1.06 27.36
C LYS A 610 -19.03 -2.23 27.85
N GLY A 611 -20.26 -1.95 28.28
CA GLY A 611 -21.20 -2.95 28.73
C GLY A 611 -22.57 -2.35 29.02
N LEU A 612 -23.59 -3.20 28.90
CA LEU A 612 -24.97 -2.91 29.30
C LEU A 612 -25.37 -3.89 30.39
N TYR A 613 -25.88 -3.38 31.50
CA TYR A 613 -26.32 -4.19 32.63
C TYR A 613 -27.82 -4.01 32.85
N LEU A 614 -28.54 -5.12 33.03
CA LEU A 614 -30.01 -5.13 33.12
C LEU A 614 -30.46 -5.78 34.44
N ARG A 615 -31.48 -5.19 35.08
CA ARG A 615 -32.25 -5.78 36.18
C ARG A 615 -33.73 -5.67 35.87
N GLU A 616 -34.51 -6.68 36.23
CA GLU A 616 -35.97 -6.55 36.32
C GLU A 616 -36.36 -5.77 37.57
N ASN A 617 -37.40 -4.94 37.47
CA ASN A 617 -38.00 -4.34 38.66
C ASN A 617 -39.07 -5.30 39.23
N PRO A 618 -39.14 -5.40 40.58
CA PRO A 618 -40.07 -6.31 41.26
C PRO A 618 -41.54 -6.03 40.95
#